data_AF-A0A0H3LZM6-F1
#
_entry.id   AF-A0A0H3LZM6-F1
#
_cell.length_a   1.000
_cell.length_b   1.000
_cell.length_c   1.000
_cell.angle_alpha   90.00
_cell.angle_beta   90.00
_cell.angle_gamma   90.00
#
_symmetry.space_group_name_H-M   'P 1'
#
loop_
_entity.id
_entity.type
_entity.pdbx_description
1 polymer ?
#
loop_
_entity_poly.entity_id
_entity_poly.type
_entity_poly.pdbx_seq_one_letter_code
_entity_poly.pdbx_strand_id
1 'polypeptide(L)' 'MCAQAISFARIHRLYFGVYNKKYGGVENGARVFHFCHSIPEVYGGILKEENMKLITNSALVV' A
#
# COMPACT_ATOMS: atom_id res chain seq x y z
N MET A 1 -0.67 3.00 10.05
CA MET A 1 -1.91 2.35 10.52
C MET A 1 -2.27 1.12 9.66
N CYS A 2 -2.77 1.30 8.43
CA CYS A 2 -3.38 0.19 7.66
C CYS A 2 -2.46 -1.02 7.41
N ALA A 3 -1.18 -0.80 7.06
CA ALA A 3 -0.24 -1.91 6.83
C ALA A 3 -0.05 -2.80 8.08
N GLN A 4 -0.01 -2.22 9.28
CA GLN A 4 0.07 -2.99 10.53
C GLN A 4 -1.21 -3.81 10.76
N ALA A 5 -2.38 -3.21 10.50
CA ALA A 5 -3.66 -3.90 10.64
C ALA A 5 -3.78 -5.10 9.68
N ILE A 6 -3.30 -4.95 8.44
CA ILE A 6 -3.22 -6.04 7.45
C ILE A 6 -2.37 -7.20 8.00
N SER A 7 -1.22 -6.92 8.61
CA SER A 7 -0.37 -7.94 9.22
C SER A 7 -1.08 -8.66 10.39
N PHE A 8 -1.71 -7.92 11.30
CA PHE A 8 -2.43 -8.52 12.43
C PHE A 8 -3.64 -9.36 12.00
N ALA A 9 -4.32 -8.96 10.94
CA ALA A 9 -5.42 -9.72 10.35
C ALA A 9 -4.94 -10.98 9.59
N ARG A 10 -3.63 -11.18 9.43
CA ARG A 10 -3.03 -12.28 8.65
C ARG A 10 -3.58 -12.38 7.24
N ILE A 11 -3.83 -11.23 6.60
CA ILE A 11 -4.20 -11.22 5.20
C ILE A 11 -3.04 -11.81 4.41
N HIS A 12 -3.35 -12.76 3.52
CA HIS A 12 -2.33 -13.48 2.77
C HIS A 12 -1.81 -12.71 1.56
N ARG A 13 -2.69 -11.96 0.87
CA ARG A 13 -2.33 -11.18 -0.33
C ARG A 13 -2.93 -9.79 -0.28
N LEU A 14 -2.13 -8.79 -0.65
CA LEU A 14 -2.52 -7.40 -0.74
C LEU A 14 -2.35 -6.92 -2.18
N TYR A 15 -3.48 -6.60 -2.81
CA TYR A 15 -3.55 -5.99 -4.13
C TYR A 15 -3.94 -4.53 -3.98
N PHE A 16 -3.18 -3.59 -4.55
CA PHE A 16 -3.53 -2.17 -4.47
C PHE A 16 -3.25 -1.42 -5.76
N GLY A 17 -3.93 -0.27 -5.88
CA GLY A 17 -3.96 0.51 -7.10
C GLY A 17 -2.73 1.38 -7.32
N VAL A 18 -2.64 2.51 -6.62
CA VAL A 18 -1.56 3.48 -6.81
C VAL A 18 -0.67 3.57 -5.57
N TYR A 19 0.60 3.82 -5.80
CA TYR A 19 1.59 3.99 -4.75
C TYR A 19 1.46 5.37 -4.10
N ASN A 20 1.50 5.39 -2.77
CA ASN A 20 1.61 6.64 -2.02
C ASN A 20 3.05 6.82 -1.52
N LYS A 21 3.82 7.69 -2.16
CA LYS A 21 5.26 7.88 -1.87
C LYS A 21 5.50 8.54 -0.52
N LYS A 22 4.60 9.44 -0.10
CA LYS A 22 4.79 10.26 1.12
C LYS A 22 4.29 9.57 2.39
N TYR A 23 3.14 8.91 2.31
CA TYR A 23 2.44 8.36 3.48
C TYR A 23 2.18 6.85 3.39
N GLY A 24 2.63 6.19 2.32
CA GLY A 24 2.55 4.74 2.21
C GLY A 24 3.26 4.05 3.38
N GLY A 25 2.70 2.93 3.82
CA GLY A 25 3.31 2.07 4.84
C GLY A 25 3.63 0.66 4.35
N VAL A 26 3.44 0.38 3.06
CA VAL A 26 3.63 -0.94 2.44
C VAL A 26 5.04 -1.01 1.83
N GLU A 27 5.24 -0.47 0.62
CA GLU A 27 6.56 -0.44 -0.05
C GLU A 27 7.26 0.93 0.06
N ASN A 28 6.49 1.98 0.36
CA ASN A 28 6.98 3.33 0.60
C ASN A 28 6.91 3.68 2.09
N GLY A 29 7.57 4.80 2.46
CA GLY A 29 7.54 5.34 3.82
C GLY A 29 8.07 4.35 4.86
N ALA A 30 7.25 4.06 5.87
CA ALA A 30 7.65 3.25 7.02
C ALA A 30 7.91 1.77 6.71
N ARG A 31 7.48 1.27 5.54
CA ARG A 31 7.64 -0.13 5.10
C ARG A 31 7.39 -1.16 6.20
N VAL A 32 6.19 -1.09 6.77
CA VAL A 32 5.80 -1.72 8.04
C VAL A 32 6.04 -3.23 8.04
N PHE A 33 5.88 -3.90 6.89
CA PHE A 33 6.01 -5.35 6.80
C PHE A 33 7.41 -5.89 7.12
N HIS A 34 8.48 -5.08 7.06
CA HIS A 34 9.81 -5.51 7.49
C HIS A 34 9.92 -5.78 9.00
N PHE A 35 8.98 -5.25 9.80
CA PHE A 35 8.97 -5.38 11.26
C PHE A 35 7.84 -6.28 11.75
N CYS A 36 7.21 -7.03 10.84
CA CYS A 36 6.02 -7.83 11.11
C CYS A 36 6.32 -9.33 11.01
N HIS A 37 5.61 -10.14 11.79
CA HIS A 37 5.72 -11.60 11.72
C HIS A 37 4.86 -12.23 10.61
N SER A 38 3.72 -11.60 10.29
CA SER A 38 2.86 -12.03 9.17
C SER A 38 3.00 -11.01 8.04
N ILE A 39 3.51 -11.47 6.92
CA ILE A 39 3.84 -10.64 5.76
C ILE A 39 3.00 -11.15 4.58
N PRO A 40 2.11 -10.33 3.99
CA PRO A 40 1.37 -10.72 2.79
C PRO A 40 2.28 -10.73 1.56
N GLU A 41 1.87 -11.45 0.52
CA GLU A 41 2.30 -11.18 -0.84
C GLU A 41 1.74 -9.81 -1.28
N VAL A 42 2.57 -8.95 -1.85
CA VAL A 42 2.19 -7.58 -2.21
C VAL A 42 2.25 -7.41 -3.72
N TYR A 43 1.14 -6.93 -4.29
CA TYR A 43 1.00 -6.63 -5.71
C TYR A 43 0.43 -5.22 -5.87
N GLY A 44 1.30 -4.27 -6.24
CA GLY A 44 0.92 -2.88 -6.47
C GLY A 44 0.77 -2.52 -7.95
N GLY A 45 0.16 -1.37 -8.23
CA GLY A 45 0.08 -0.81 -9.58
C GLY A 45 -1.14 -1.26 -10.41
N ILE A 46 -2.13 -1.90 -9.80
CA ILE A 46 -3.27 -2.46 -10.52
C ILE A 46 -4.25 -1.34 -10.89
N LEU A 47 -4.60 -1.23 -12.18
CA LEU A 47 -5.45 -0.13 -12.68
C LEU A 47 -4.92 1.25 -12.24
N LYS A 48 -3.60 1.43 -12.34
CA LYS A 48 -2.91 2.60 -11.80
C LYS A 48 -3.47 3.91 -12.37
N GLU A 49 -3.71 3.96 -13.68
CA GLU A 49 -4.15 5.16 -14.37
C GLU A 49 -5.58 5.56 -13.98
N GLU A 50 -6.49 4.59 -13.90
CA GLU A 50 -7.87 4.79 -13.48
C GLU A 50 -7.92 5.25 -12.03
N ASN A 51 -7.20 4.56 -11.15
CA ASN A 51 -7.15 4.91 -9.74
C ASN A 51 -6.54 6.30 -9.54
N MET A 52 -5.50 6.67 -10.30
CA MET A 52 -4.89 8.00 -10.20
C MET A 52 -5.86 9.13 -10.62
N LYS A 53 -6.73 8.90 -11.62
CA LYS A 53 -7.78 9.86 -12.00
C LYS A 53 -8.79 10.13 -10.86
N LEU A 54 -9.00 9.16 -9.97
CA LEU A 54 -9.91 9.32 -8.82
C LEU A 54 -9.32 10.19 -7.70
N ILE A 55 -7.99 10.31 -7.63
CA ILE A 55 -7.27 10.98 -6.53
C ILE A 55 -6.70 12.33 -7.02
N THR A 56 -7.54 13.05 -7.77
CA THR A 56 -7.30 14.22 -8.64
C THR A 56 -6.53 15.40 -8.03
N ASN A 57 -6.27 15.40 -6.71
CA ASN A 57 -5.64 16.51 -6.00
C ASN A 57 -4.54 16.11 -5.00
N SER A 58 -4.07 14.86 -5.03
CA SER A 58 -3.01 14.42 -4.11
C SER A 58 -1.66 14.32 -4.81
N ALA A 59 -0.80 15.32 -4.62
CA ALA A 59 0.63 15.34 -5.02
C ALA A 59 1.50 14.27 -4.32
N LEU A 60 0.86 13.26 -3.75
CA LEU A 60 1.39 12.26 -2.83
C LEU A 60 1.46 10.87 -3.46
N VAL A 61 0.80 10.74 -4.61
CA VAL A 61 0.51 9.50 -5.31
C VAL A 61 1.34 9.51 -6.60
N VAL A 62 2.21 8.51 -6.77
CA VAL A 62 3.17 8.42 -7.90
C VAL A 62 3.05 7.07 -8.58
#